data_AF-A0A1I7ZZ26-F1
#
_entry.id   AF-A0A1I7ZZ26-F1
#
_cell.length_a   1.000
_cell.length_b   1.000
_cell.length_c   1.000
_cell.angle_alpha   90.00
_cell.angle_beta   90.00
_cell.angle_gamma   90.00
#
_symmetry.space_group_name_H-M   'P 1'
#
loop_
_entity.id
_entity.type
_entity.pdbx_description
1 polymer ?
#
loop_
_entity_poly.entity_id
_entity_poly.type
_entity_poly.pdbx_seq_one_letter_code
_entity_poly.pdbx_strand_id
1 'polypeptide(L)'
;MFARLRGIAESAIPRVVDAVISAIGIGIYAKRQIKTYSGGNKRRLSLGIALVGMPDVLLLDEPTTGVDPRARRIIWNILSKARRQGTALVLTSHSMEECEALCTSIAIMVYGVFRCFGSVQHLKHRYGSGYTLLVRLKDKSSSPMLKQAIIQEFPGSTLKEEHLLQLNFELKRSQRTTWSSLFAKMEQLVEPLGIDDYSLSQTTLEQVFLEFTREAVQKAPQKQRLQKPADTIFKVQFKEVKLRIQNVAQNNKVLNAHVIHLLLSWPMYPLERRRQQHKVREQNDCCGKQNNMPGATDRLSRRRRDHAERGRRMTLVLYNNWKSSCSWRVRIALALKGIEYEYKPVNLAKKEQRSSEYLKINPQGLVPVLAVGKKHLAESIAIMEYLEEKFPEKRKLLPQNPEDRAKVRGLTLLVAANIQPLQNLKVREYYAKGDPAKLKEWAVHWVEGGFTALEAELLKYSGNGKFAYGDNPTFLDAVIPPQVYNAREKFGIDMSRFPTIQAVDGRLNEIKAVQSAHPKNQPDAPQRDH
;
A
#
# COMPACT_ATOMS: atom_id res chain seq x y z
N MET A 1 18.40 -7.46 31.77
CA MET A 1 17.02 -7.89 32.13
C MET A 1 16.65 -9.20 31.45
N PHE A 2 16.42 -9.24 30.12
CA PHE A 2 15.99 -10.47 29.42
C PHE A 2 16.92 -11.68 29.62
N ALA A 3 18.24 -11.47 29.68
CA ALA A 3 19.19 -12.54 30.00
C ALA A 3 18.97 -13.17 31.39
N ARG A 4 18.65 -12.35 32.40
CA ARG A 4 18.32 -12.84 33.76
C ARG A 4 17.02 -13.66 33.75
N LEU A 5 16.01 -13.18 33.03
CA LEU A 5 14.72 -13.90 32.88
C LEU A 5 14.88 -15.25 32.16
N ARG A 6 15.92 -15.41 31.35
CA ARG A 6 16.27 -16.67 30.67
C ARG A 6 17.15 -17.60 31.52
N GLY A 7 17.45 -17.25 32.77
CA GLY A 7 18.25 -18.08 33.67
C GLY A 7 19.75 -18.05 33.39
N ILE A 8 20.25 -17.05 32.66
CA ILE A 8 21.69 -16.92 32.38
C ILE A 8 22.41 -16.41 33.63
N ALA A 9 23.47 -17.11 34.04
CA ALA A 9 24.30 -16.76 35.19
C ALA A 9 24.82 -15.33 35.08
N GLU A 10 24.79 -14.58 36.19
CA GLU A 10 25.06 -13.13 36.20
C GLU A 10 26.46 -12.77 35.70
N SER A 11 27.45 -13.63 35.97
CA SER A 11 28.82 -13.52 35.47
C SER A 11 28.92 -13.62 33.94
N ALA A 12 28.01 -14.34 33.28
CA ALA A 12 28.02 -14.55 31.83
C ALA A 12 27.19 -13.52 31.06
N ILE A 13 26.35 -12.72 31.74
CA ILE A 13 25.40 -11.80 31.10
C ILE A 13 26.10 -10.80 30.17
N PRO A 14 27.18 -10.08 30.58
CA PRO A 14 27.81 -9.09 29.70
C PRO A 14 28.29 -9.71 28.40
N ARG A 15 28.98 -10.87 28.50
CA ARG A 15 29.49 -11.62 27.35
C ARG A 15 28.38 -12.05 26.39
N VAL A 16 27.27 -12.58 26.91
CA VAL A 16 26.14 -13.02 26.07
C VAL A 16 25.46 -11.83 25.41
N VAL A 17 25.25 -10.74 26.14
CA VAL A 17 24.61 -9.53 25.61
C VAL A 17 25.46 -8.92 24.48
N ASP A 18 26.77 -8.82 24.68
CA ASP A 18 27.68 -8.30 23.66
C ASP A 18 27.73 -9.20 22.41
N ALA A 19 27.73 -10.52 22.61
CA ALA A 19 27.65 -11.49 21.50
C ALA A 19 26.35 -11.31 20.69
N VAL A 20 25.21 -11.14 21.35
CA VAL A 20 23.90 -10.92 20.70
C VAL A 20 23.88 -9.57 19.96
N ILE A 21 24.37 -8.50 20.58
CA ILE A 21 24.45 -7.16 19.96
C ILE A 21 25.33 -7.18 18.70
N SER A 22 26.44 -7.92 18.76
CA SER A 22 27.32 -8.14 17.62
C SER A 22 26.61 -8.94 16.52
N ALA A 23 25.94 -10.04 16.88
CA ALA A 23 25.24 -10.91 15.93
C ALA A 23 24.12 -10.18 15.16
N ILE A 24 23.36 -9.31 15.83
CA ILE A 24 22.28 -8.53 15.19
C ILE A 24 22.77 -7.26 14.47
N GLY A 25 24.05 -6.91 14.64
CA GLY A 25 24.69 -5.78 13.94
C GLY A 25 24.14 -4.41 14.35
N ILE A 26 23.89 -4.19 15.64
CA ILE A 26 23.40 -2.89 16.16
C ILE A 26 24.37 -2.21 17.15
N GLY A 27 25.63 -2.64 17.22
CA GLY A 27 26.62 -2.16 18.20
C GLY A 27 26.70 -0.64 18.36
N ILE A 28 26.70 0.11 17.25
CA ILE A 28 26.76 1.59 17.24
C ILE A 28 25.57 2.24 17.98
N TYR A 29 24.43 1.55 18.02
CA TYR A 29 23.20 2.04 18.62
C TYR A 29 22.96 1.46 20.02
N ALA A 30 23.75 0.49 20.47
CA ALA A 30 23.50 -0.31 21.67
C ALA A 30 23.25 0.52 22.94
N LYS A 31 23.96 1.65 23.09
CA LYS A 31 23.83 2.56 24.25
C LYS A 31 22.76 3.65 24.08
N ARG A 32 22.10 3.74 22.91
CA ARG A 32 21.05 4.74 22.64
C ARG A 32 19.68 4.22 23.07
N GLN A 33 18.78 5.15 23.45
CA GLN A 33 17.40 4.80 23.80
C GLN A 33 16.64 4.23 22.59
N ILE A 34 15.87 3.16 22.81
CA ILE A 34 15.12 2.42 21.76
C ILE A 34 14.15 3.33 20.99
N LYS A 35 13.64 4.41 21.61
CA LYS A 35 12.79 5.41 20.94
C LYS A 35 13.45 6.03 19.70
N THR A 36 14.78 6.09 19.68
CA THR A 36 15.59 6.63 18.58
C THR A 36 15.89 5.63 17.46
N TYR A 37 15.52 4.35 17.64
CA TYR A 37 15.82 3.30 16.67
C TYR A 37 14.85 3.38 15.49
N SER A 38 15.36 3.11 14.28
CA SER A 38 14.52 2.86 13.11
C SER A 38 13.65 1.61 13.32
N GLY A 39 12.56 1.47 12.57
CA GLY A 39 11.70 0.29 12.64
C GLY A 39 12.46 -1.03 12.44
N GLY A 40 13.38 -1.07 11.47
CA GLY A 40 14.24 -2.24 11.24
C GLY A 40 15.19 -2.55 12.40
N ASN A 41 15.75 -1.53 13.06
CA ASN A 41 16.61 -1.73 14.24
C ASN A 41 15.81 -2.23 15.45
N LYS A 42 14.56 -1.77 15.63
CA LYS A 42 13.66 -2.30 16.66
C LYS A 42 13.36 -3.78 16.44
N ARG A 43 13.12 -4.18 15.17
CA ARG A 43 12.88 -5.59 14.82
C ARG A 43 14.11 -6.46 15.05
N ARG A 44 15.30 -5.98 14.67
CA ARG A 44 16.58 -6.66 14.95
C ARG A 44 16.85 -6.81 16.44
N LEU A 45 16.57 -5.77 17.23
CA LEU A 45 16.67 -5.86 18.69
C LEU A 45 15.68 -6.88 19.27
N SER A 46 14.43 -6.89 18.78
CA SER A 46 13.41 -7.88 19.18
C SER A 46 13.84 -9.31 18.86
N LEU A 47 14.44 -9.54 17.69
CA LEU A 47 15.04 -10.83 17.33
C LEU A 47 16.22 -11.17 18.26
N GLY A 48 17.08 -10.19 18.55
CA GLY A 48 18.19 -10.35 19.48
C GLY A 48 17.71 -10.80 20.86
N ILE A 49 16.67 -10.16 21.40
CA ILE A 49 16.05 -10.53 22.68
C ILE A 49 15.53 -11.98 22.65
N ALA A 50 14.94 -12.40 21.53
CA ALA A 50 14.42 -13.76 21.38
C ALA A 50 15.53 -14.83 21.30
N LEU A 51 16.71 -14.45 20.77
CA LEU A 51 17.90 -15.31 20.68
C LEU A 51 18.76 -15.32 21.96
N VAL A 52 18.50 -14.44 22.93
CA VAL A 52 19.21 -14.46 24.21
C VAL A 52 19.01 -15.82 24.88
N GLY A 53 20.13 -16.51 25.15
CA GLY A 53 20.13 -17.84 25.77
C GLY A 53 19.94 -18.99 24.79
N MET A 54 19.91 -18.74 23.47
CA MET A 54 19.86 -19.76 22.40
C MET A 54 18.83 -20.86 22.68
N PRO A 55 17.52 -20.56 22.58
CA PRO A 55 16.48 -21.54 22.86
C PRO A 55 16.51 -22.71 21.86
N ASP A 56 16.04 -23.89 22.29
CA ASP A 56 15.88 -25.06 21.41
C ASP A 56 14.84 -24.82 20.31
N VAL A 57 13.79 -24.03 20.62
CA VAL A 57 12.71 -23.68 19.70
C VAL A 57 12.48 -22.18 19.71
N LEU A 58 12.52 -21.56 18.53
CA LEU A 58 12.29 -20.13 18.33
C LEU A 58 11.03 -19.91 17.49
N LEU A 59 10.02 -19.26 18.09
CA LEU A 59 8.77 -18.89 17.43
C LEU A 59 8.85 -17.43 16.95
N LEU A 60 8.57 -17.17 15.69
CA LEU A 60 8.68 -15.86 15.07
C LEU A 60 7.42 -15.52 14.28
N ASP A 61 6.75 -14.45 14.69
CA ASP A 61 5.60 -13.94 13.95
C ASP A 61 6.03 -12.82 13.01
N GLU A 62 5.96 -13.03 11.70
CA GLU A 62 6.24 -12.04 10.64
C GLU A 62 7.60 -11.33 10.78
N PRO A 63 8.73 -12.06 10.95
CA PRO A 63 9.98 -11.49 11.50
C PRO A 63 10.59 -10.37 10.65
N THR A 64 10.35 -10.35 9.34
CA THR A 64 10.94 -9.37 8.41
C THR A 64 9.96 -8.34 7.85
N THR A 65 8.74 -8.34 8.36
CA THR A 65 7.68 -7.44 7.91
C THR A 65 8.01 -5.99 8.24
N GLY A 66 7.94 -5.14 7.21
CA GLY A 66 8.29 -3.72 7.31
C GLY A 66 9.79 -3.42 7.37
N VAL A 67 10.67 -4.42 7.25
CA VAL A 67 12.12 -4.26 7.18
C VAL A 67 12.56 -4.09 5.72
N ASP A 68 13.54 -3.22 5.46
CA ASP A 68 14.12 -3.05 4.13
C ASP A 68 14.85 -4.33 3.64
N PRO A 69 15.03 -4.54 2.33
CA PRO A 69 15.62 -5.76 1.78
C PRO A 69 17.02 -6.07 2.32
N ARG A 70 17.85 -5.06 2.59
CA ARG A 70 19.21 -5.28 3.11
C ARG A 70 19.15 -5.79 4.55
N ALA A 71 18.34 -5.16 5.40
CA ALA A 71 18.17 -5.61 6.77
C ALA A 71 17.41 -6.95 6.86
N ARG A 72 16.53 -7.28 5.91
CA ARG A 72 15.90 -8.60 5.77
C ARG A 72 16.93 -9.69 5.59
N ARG A 73 17.88 -9.52 4.66
CA ARG A 73 18.98 -10.47 4.44
C ARG A 73 19.85 -10.65 5.69
N ILE A 74 20.08 -9.59 6.46
CA ILE A 74 20.79 -9.68 7.75
C ILE A 74 20.02 -10.58 8.72
N ILE A 75 18.69 -10.37 8.86
CA ILE A 75 17.83 -11.22 9.69
C ILE A 75 17.87 -12.68 9.22
N TRP A 76 17.76 -12.93 7.93
CA TRP A 76 17.82 -14.28 7.36
C TRP A 76 19.15 -14.98 7.65
N ASN A 77 20.27 -14.25 7.58
CA ASN A 77 21.58 -14.77 7.92
C ASN A 77 21.68 -15.14 9.41
N ILE A 78 21.10 -14.33 10.30
CA ILE A 78 21.05 -14.59 11.74
C ILE A 78 20.22 -15.86 12.02
N LEU A 79 19.03 -15.95 11.42
CA LEU A 79 18.14 -17.11 11.57
C LEU A 79 18.79 -18.38 11.02
N SER A 80 19.43 -18.30 9.86
CA SER A 80 20.16 -19.42 9.26
C SER A 80 21.33 -19.88 10.14
N LYS A 81 22.02 -18.95 10.81
CA LYS A 81 23.05 -19.26 11.81
C LYS A 81 22.47 -19.93 13.05
N ALA A 82 21.39 -19.39 13.62
CA ALA A 82 20.70 -20.00 14.75
C ALA A 82 20.23 -21.43 14.44
N ARG A 83 19.67 -21.63 13.24
CA ARG A 83 19.28 -22.95 12.73
C ARG A 83 20.46 -23.93 12.68
N ARG A 84 21.60 -23.50 12.13
CA ARG A 84 22.83 -24.32 12.07
C ARG A 84 23.40 -24.66 13.45
N GLN A 85 23.10 -23.85 14.46
CA GLN A 85 23.50 -24.08 15.85
C GLN A 85 22.54 -25.02 16.62
N GLY A 86 21.51 -25.56 15.95
CA GLY A 86 20.60 -26.55 16.54
C GLY A 86 19.23 -25.98 16.97
N THR A 87 19.00 -24.68 16.85
CA THR A 87 17.69 -24.09 17.16
C THR A 87 16.66 -24.43 16.08
N ALA A 88 15.54 -25.05 16.46
CA ALA A 88 14.39 -25.23 15.58
C ALA A 88 13.63 -23.90 15.42
N LEU A 89 13.30 -23.53 14.19
CA LEU A 89 12.62 -22.26 13.89
C LEU A 89 11.17 -22.55 13.48
N VAL A 90 10.21 -21.83 14.04
CA VAL A 90 8.83 -21.82 13.53
C VAL A 90 8.49 -20.38 13.23
N LEU A 91 8.17 -20.08 11.97
CA LEU A 91 7.89 -18.72 11.57
C LEU A 91 6.61 -18.60 10.75
N THR A 92 5.94 -17.47 10.90
CA THR A 92 4.84 -17.04 10.04
C THR A 92 5.33 -15.91 9.14
N SER A 93 4.86 -15.90 7.91
CA SER A 93 5.25 -14.94 6.89
C SER A 93 4.23 -14.96 5.76
N HIS A 94 3.98 -13.80 5.20
CA HIS A 94 3.28 -13.65 3.93
C HIS A 94 4.26 -13.56 2.74
N SER A 95 5.57 -13.62 3.00
CA SER A 95 6.61 -13.56 1.96
C SER A 95 7.03 -14.96 1.54
N MET A 96 6.70 -15.34 0.31
CA MET A 96 7.13 -16.62 -0.27
C MET A 96 8.65 -16.72 -0.38
N GLU A 97 9.34 -15.62 -0.69
CA GLU A 97 10.81 -15.57 -0.73
C GLU A 97 11.42 -15.92 0.64
N GLU A 98 10.86 -15.41 1.74
CA GLU A 98 11.32 -15.74 3.10
C GLU A 98 11.10 -17.23 3.41
N CYS A 99 9.94 -17.75 3.01
CA CYS A 99 9.61 -19.16 3.18
C CYS A 99 10.63 -20.04 2.44
N GLU A 100 10.91 -19.75 1.18
CA GLU A 100 11.83 -20.53 0.35
C GLU A 100 13.29 -20.41 0.83
N ALA A 101 13.70 -19.24 1.34
CA ALA A 101 15.07 -19.03 1.79
C ALA A 101 15.38 -19.71 3.14
N LEU A 102 14.44 -19.68 4.08
CA LEU A 102 14.68 -20.13 5.46
C LEU A 102 14.11 -21.52 5.77
N CYS A 103 13.02 -21.91 5.11
CA CYS A 103 12.22 -23.04 5.56
C CYS A 103 12.58 -24.35 4.86
N THR A 104 12.69 -25.42 5.64
CA THR A 104 12.82 -26.79 5.11
C THR A 104 11.47 -27.39 4.77
N SER A 105 10.45 -27.04 5.56
CA SER A 105 9.07 -27.49 5.41
C SER A 105 8.11 -26.32 5.53
N ILE A 106 7.07 -26.33 4.71
CA ILE A 106 6.08 -25.27 4.63
C ILE A 106 4.71 -25.89 4.87
N ALA A 107 3.93 -25.26 5.75
CA ALA A 107 2.52 -25.51 5.91
C ALA A 107 1.72 -24.32 5.35
N ILE A 108 0.67 -24.61 4.59
CA ILE A 108 -0.27 -23.59 4.10
C ILE A 108 -1.58 -23.75 4.83
N MET A 109 -2.06 -22.65 5.40
CA MET A 109 -3.33 -22.54 6.12
C MET A 109 -4.25 -21.58 5.37
N VAL A 110 -5.48 -22.03 5.12
CA VAL A 110 -6.49 -21.23 4.41
C VAL A 110 -7.77 -21.19 5.24
N TYR A 111 -8.25 -19.99 5.56
CA TYR A 111 -9.39 -19.74 6.47
C TYR A 111 -9.27 -20.46 7.83
N GLY A 112 -8.07 -20.44 8.42
CA GLY A 112 -7.82 -21.09 9.70
C GLY A 112 -7.83 -22.63 9.62
N VAL A 113 -7.64 -23.23 8.43
CA VAL A 113 -7.53 -24.69 8.27
C VAL A 113 -6.26 -25.05 7.51
N PHE A 114 -5.50 -26.03 8.02
CA PHE A 114 -4.32 -26.56 7.33
C PHE A 114 -4.70 -27.26 6.02
N ARG A 115 -4.16 -26.76 4.91
CA ARG A 115 -4.42 -27.32 3.56
C ARG A 115 -3.33 -28.27 3.10
N CYS A 116 -2.06 -27.91 3.30
CA CYS A 116 -0.94 -28.76 2.90
C CYS A 116 0.28 -28.55 3.80
N PHE A 117 1.15 -29.56 3.83
CA PHE A 117 2.42 -29.56 4.53
C PHE A 117 3.46 -30.35 3.73
N GLY A 118 4.66 -29.82 3.57
CA GLY A 118 5.77 -30.52 2.91
C GLY A 118 6.92 -29.60 2.57
N SER A 119 7.97 -30.13 1.93
CA SER A 119 9.05 -29.30 1.39
C SER A 119 8.55 -28.40 0.25
N VAL A 120 9.27 -27.31 -0.04
CA VAL A 120 8.97 -26.41 -1.17
C VAL A 120 8.77 -27.21 -2.45
N GLN A 121 9.67 -28.16 -2.72
CA GLN A 121 9.62 -28.99 -3.92
C GLN A 121 8.43 -29.95 -3.92
N HIS A 122 8.09 -30.55 -2.77
CA HIS A 122 6.90 -31.39 -2.66
C HIS A 122 5.63 -30.60 -2.96
N LEU A 123 5.50 -29.39 -2.43
CA LEU A 123 4.33 -28.54 -2.65
C LEU A 123 4.22 -28.11 -4.11
N LYS A 124 5.31 -27.62 -4.72
CA LYS A 124 5.35 -27.27 -6.15
C LYS A 124 5.07 -28.47 -7.05
N HIS A 125 5.53 -29.66 -6.68
CA HIS A 125 5.30 -30.87 -7.45
C HIS A 125 3.86 -31.39 -7.33
N ARG A 126 3.26 -31.33 -6.13
CA ARG A 126 1.93 -31.90 -5.86
C ARG A 126 0.78 -30.98 -6.25
N TYR A 127 0.96 -29.68 -6.06
CA TYR A 127 -0.09 -28.68 -6.21
C TYR A 127 0.21 -27.63 -7.28
N GLY A 128 1.40 -27.67 -7.89
CA GLY A 128 1.71 -26.82 -9.04
C GLY A 128 0.95 -27.27 -10.29
N SER A 129 0.52 -26.29 -11.07
CA SER A 129 -0.20 -26.48 -12.34
C SER A 129 0.70 -26.97 -13.48
N GLY A 130 2.02 -26.91 -13.32
CA GLY A 130 2.99 -27.48 -14.24
C GLY A 130 4.23 -26.62 -14.42
N TYR A 131 4.48 -26.19 -15.65
CA TYR A 131 5.62 -25.34 -16.01
C TYR A 131 5.13 -24.01 -16.60
N THR A 132 5.95 -22.97 -16.49
CA THR A 132 5.72 -21.66 -17.07
C THR A 132 6.77 -21.43 -18.14
N LEU A 133 6.32 -21.15 -19.36
CA LEU A 133 7.14 -20.87 -20.52
C LEU A 133 6.97 -19.39 -20.89
N LEU A 134 8.05 -18.63 -20.73
CA LEU A 134 8.14 -17.25 -21.20
C LEU A 134 8.90 -17.25 -22.52
N VAL A 135 8.34 -16.67 -23.58
CA VAL A 135 8.99 -16.56 -24.90
C VAL A 135 9.08 -15.10 -25.30
N ARG A 136 10.27 -14.65 -25.74
CA ARG A 136 10.51 -13.34 -26.32
C ARG A 136 10.67 -13.45 -27.83
N LEU A 137 9.91 -12.64 -28.57
CA LEU A 137 9.88 -12.61 -30.02
C LEU A 137 10.80 -11.51 -30.57
N LYS A 138 11.43 -11.75 -31.73
CA LYS A 138 12.15 -10.72 -32.48
C LYS A 138 11.20 -9.73 -33.17
N ASP A 139 10.08 -10.23 -33.69
CA ASP A 139 9.06 -9.43 -34.36
C ASP A 139 7.64 -9.91 -34.00
N LYS A 140 6.69 -8.98 -33.99
CA LYS A 140 5.27 -9.21 -33.66
C LYS A 140 4.58 -10.10 -34.69
N SER A 141 5.05 -10.10 -35.94
CA SER A 141 4.52 -10.90 -37.05
C SER A 141 4.51 -12.41 -36.77
N SER A 142 5.43 -12.89 -35.93
CA SER A 142 5.60 -14.32 -35.60
C SER A 142 4.72 -14.81 -34.43
N SER A 143 4.03 -13.90 -33.72
CA SER A 143 3.18 -14.24 -32.56
C SER A 143 2.06 -15.26 -32.87
N PRO A 144 1.31 -15.16 -33.99
CA PRO A 144 0.24 -16.11 -34.29
C PRO A 144 0.76 -17.52 -34.58
N MET A 145 1.84 -17.63 -35.37
CA MET A 145 2.47 -18.91 -35.70
C MET A 145 3.04 -19.59 -34.46
N LEU A 146 3.69 -18.82 -33.57
CA LEU A 146 4.23 -19.34 -32.32
C LEU A 146 3.14 -19.89 -31.39
N LYS A 147 2.01 -19.18 -31.24
CA LYS A 147 0.88 -19.67 -30.44
C LYS A 147 0.37 -21.01 -30.97
N GLN A 148 0.24 -21.15 -32.27
CA GLN A 148 -0.23 -22.38 -32.89
C GLN A 148 0.76 -23.52 -32.71
N ALA A 149 2.06 -23.27 -32.93
CA ALA A 149 3.12 -24.25 -32.72
C ALA A 149 3.21 -24.73 -31.26
N ILE A 150 3.09 -23.82 -30.29
CA ILE A 150 3.11 -24.18 -28.86
C ILE A 150 1.90 -25.04 -28.48
N ILE A 151 0.71 -24.72 -28.97
CA ILE A 151 -0.50 -25.52 -28.71
C ILE A 151 -0.39 -26.92 -29.33
N GLN A 152 0.27 -27.04 -30.48
CA GLN A 152 0.53 -28.32 -31.15
C GLN A 152 1.57 -29.16 -30.40
N GLU A 153 2.70 -28.56 -30.02
CA GLU A 153 3.80 -29.26 -29.34
C GLU A 153 3.52 -29.57 -27.86
N PHE A 154 2.70 -28.73 -27.22
CA PHE A 154 2.30 -28.84 -25.82
C PHE A 154 0.77 -28.81 -25.67
N PRO A 155 0.09 -29.93 -25.96
CA PRO A 155 -1.37 -30.01 -25.85
C PRO A 155 -1.85 -29.64 -24.44
N GLY A 156 -2.79 -28.69 -24.37
CA GLY A 156 -3.34 -28.19 -23.11
C GLY A 156 -2.55 -27.04 -22.47
N SER A 157 -1.58 -26.45 -23.17
CA SER A 157 -0.97 -25.18 -22.79
C SER A 157 -1.98 -24.04 -22.80
N THR A 158 -1.93 -23.15 -21.81
CA THR A 158 -2.79 -21.96 -21.72
C THR A 158 -1.95 -20.68 -21.79
N LEU A 159 -2.33 -19.74 -22.67
CA LEU A 159 -1.72 -18.42 -22.70
C LEU A 159 -2.25 -17.60 -21.52
N LYS A 160 -1.38 -17.21 -20.59
CA LYS A 160 -1.76 -16.38 -19.43
C LYS A 160 -1.65 -14.89 -19.72
N GLU A 161 -0.55 -14.48 -20.34
CA GLU A 161 -0.26 -13.08 -20.59
C GLU A 161 0.37 -12.91 -21.99
N GLU A 162 -0.02 -11.84 -22.65
CA GLU A 162 0.52 -11.42 -23.95
C GLU A 162 0.90 -9.94 -23.87
N HIS A 163 2.18 -9.68 -24.06
CA HIS A 163 2.76 -8.37 -24.27
C HIS A 163 3.31 -8.28 -25.70
N LEU A 164 3.64 -7.07 -26.17
CA LEU A 164 3.99 -6.78 -27.57
C LEU A 164 5.00 -7.76 -28.19
N LEU A 165 6.03 -8.17 -27.44
CA LEU A 165 7.07 -9.11 -27.87
C LEU A 165 7.30 -10.25 -26.86
N GLN A 166 6.40 -10.42 -25.88
CA GLN A 166 6.57 -11.44 -24.85
C GLN A 166 5.27 -12.21 -24.64
N LEU A 167 5.36 -13.54 -24.72
CA LEU A 167 4.24 -14.45 -24.50
C LEU A 167 4.54 -15.33 -23.28
N ASN A 168 3.55 -15.44 -22.38
CA ASN A 168 3.67 -16.23 -21.17
C ASN A 168 2.64 -17.37 -21.18
N PHE A 169 3.13 -18.60 -21.32
CA PHE A 169 2.33 -19.82 -21.37
C PHE A 169 2.46 -20.63 -20.09
N GLU A 170 1.36 -21.25 -19.68
CA GLU A 170 1.34 -22.28 -18.65
C GLU A 170 1.21 -23.65 -19.33
N LEU A 171 2.22 -24.49 -19.15
CA LEU A 171 2.28 -25.84 -19.69
C LEU A 171 1.81 -26.83 -18.62
N LYS A 172 0.77 -27.60 -18.93
CA LYS A 172 0.28 -28.65 -18.02
C LYS A 172 1.30 -29.76 -17.88
N ARG A 173 1.47 -30.27 -16.66
CA ARG A 173 2.35 -31.41 -16.42
C ARG A 173 1.68 -32.71 -16.88
N SER A 174 2.31 -33.40 -17.83
CA SER A 174 1.99 -34.80 -18.14
C SER A 174 3.01 -35.73 -17.47
N GLN A 175 2.64 -36.99 -17.21
CA GLN A 175 3.55 -37.97 -16.59
C GLN A 175 4.81 -38.27 -17.42
N ARG A 176 4.82 -37.91 -18.72
CA ARG A 176 5.95 -38.13 -19.64
C ARG A 176 6.82 -36.88 -19.83
N THR A 177 6.44 -35.74 -19.27
CA THR A 177 7.13 -34.46 -19.51
C THR A 177 8.31 -34.28 -18.55
N THR A 178 9.53 -34.42 -19.08
CA THR A 178 10.80 -34.13 -18.39
C THR A 178 11.36 -32.77 -18.80
N TRP A 179 12.20 -32.16 -17.97
CA TRP A 179 12.89 -30.91 -18.32
C TRP A 179 13.64 -31.01 -19.65
N SER A 180 14.37 -32.10 -19.88
CA SER A 180 15.10 -32.33 -21.13
C SER A 180 14.17 -32.36 -22.35
N SER A 181 13.02 -33.04 -22.25
CA SER A 181 12.04 -33.06 -23.35
C SER A 181 11.43 -31.68 -23.64
N LEU A 182 11.23 -30.84 -22.62
CA LEU A 182 10.70 -29.48 -22.78
C LEU A 182 11.71 -28.59 -23.50
N PHE A 183 12.96 -28.58 -23.02
CA PHE A 183 14.03 -27.79 -23.64
C PHE A 183 14.30 -28.26 -25.08
N ALA A 184 14.37 -29.58 -25.33
CA ALA A 184 14.59 -30.11 -26.68
C ALA A 184 13.49 -29.70 -27.68
N LYS A 185 12.23 -29.75 -27.27
CA LYS A 185 11.10 -29.28 -28.09
C LYS A 185 11.15 -27.78 -28.34
N MET A 186 11.49 -26.99 -27.32
CA MET A 186 11.62 -25.54 -27.48
C MET A 186 12.75 -25.15 -28.43
N GLU A 187 13.91 -25.78 -28.33
CA GLU A 187 15.05 -25.53 -29.23
C GLU A 187 14.69 -25.77 -30.71
N GLN A 188 13.90 -26.80 -31.00
CA GLN A 188 13.41 -27.06 -32.37
C GLN A 188 12.50 -25.95 -32.91
N LEU A 189 11.87 -25.17 -32.02
CA LEU A 189 10.97 -24.08 -32.36
C LEU A 189 11.68 -22.71 -32.41
N VAL A 190 12.90 -22.59 -31.91
CA VAL A 190 13.61 -21.29 -31.80
C VAL A 190 13.92 -20.69 -33.16
N GLU A 191 14.66 -21.44 -33.99
CA GLU A 191 15.08 -20.98 -35.33
C GLU A 191 13.89 -20.79 -36.30
N PRO A 192 12.96 -21.76 -36.45
CA PRO A 192 11.87 -21.63 -37.44
C PRO A 192 10.87 -20.51 -37.14
N LEU A 193 10.73 -20.12 -35.87
CA LEU A 193 9.73 -19.13 -35.43
C LEU A 193 10.35 -17.80 -35.01
N GLY A 194 11.65 -17.62 -35.21
CA GLY A 194 12.35 -16.36 -34.91
C GLY A 194 12.27 -15.96 -33.44
N ILE A 195 12.36 -16.94 -32.52
CA ILE A 195 12.40 -16.68 -31.08
C ILE A 195 13.74 -16.02 -30.75
N ASP A 196 13.69 -14.97 -29.94
CA ASP A 196 14.88 -14.25 -29.49
C ASP A 196 15.45 -14.86 -28.20
N ASP A 197 14.57 -15.20 -27.25
CA ASP A 197 14.93 -15.82 -25.98
C ASP A 197 13.72 -16.58 -25.42
N TYR A 198 13.96 -17.62 -24.62
CA TYR A 198 12.91 -18.32 -23.89
C TYR A 198 13.37 -18.75 -22.49
N SER A 199 12.42 -18.78 -21.56
CA SER A 199 12.65 -19.21 -20.19
C SER A 199 11.59 -20.20 -19.76
N LEU A 200 12.01 -21.40 -19.38
CA LEU A 200 11.18 -22.42 -18.76
C LEU A 200 11.41 -22.43 -17.24
N SER A 201 10.34 -22.27 -16.47
CA SER A 201 10.38 -22.31 -15.00
C SER A 201 9.26 -23.19 -14.44
N GLN A 202 9.42 -23.67 -13.21
CA GLN A 202 8.35 -24.39 -12.51
C GLN A 202 7.38 -23.38 -11.87
N THR A 203 6.12 -23.77 -11.69
CA THR A 203 5.15 -23.01 -10.89
C THR A 203 5.76 -22.54 -9.57
N THR A 204 5.63 -21.24 -9.28
CA THR A 204 6.18 -20.65 -8.05
C THR A 204 5.34 -21.07 -6.84
N LEU A 205 5.94 -20.98 -5.64
CA LEU A 205 5.17 -21.24 -4.41
C LEU A 205 4.01 -20.23 -4.23
N GLU A 206 4.19 -19.02 -4.74
CA GLU A 206 3.15 -17.99 -4.75
C GLU A 206 1.94 -18.39 -5.60
N GLN A 207 2.17 -18.96 -6.79
CA GLN A 207 1.10 -19.46 -7.64
C GLN A 207 0.35 -20.62 -6.99
N VAL A 208 1.07 -21.57 -6.36
CA VAL A 208 0.46 -22.66 -5.58
C VAL A 208 -0.42 -22.10 -4.45
N PHE A 209 0.07 -21.09 -3.73
CA PHE A 209 -0.70 -20.44 -2.67
C PHE A 209 -1.96 -19.75 -3.21
N LEU A 210 -1.85 -18.99 -4.30
CA LEU A 210 -2.99 -18.30 -4.93
C LEU A 210 -4.08 -19.29 -5.36
N GLU A 211 -3.70 -20.43 -5.92
CA GLU A 211 -4.67 -21.45 -6.33
C GLU A 211 -5.47 -21.99 -5.13
N PHE A 212 -4.80 -22.28 -4.01
CA PHE A 212 -5.49 -22.69 -2.79
C PHE A 212 -6.46 -21.63 -2.25
N THR A 213 -6.11 -20.35 -2.38
CA THR A 213 -7.03 -19.27 -1.98
C THR A 213 -8.23 -19.17 -2.92
N ARG A 214 -8.04 -19.36 -4.24
CA ARG A 214 -9.13 -19.34 -5.23
C ARG A 214 -10.11 -20.50 -5.03
N GLU A 215 -9.60 -21.72 -4.88
CA GLU A 215 -10.45 -22.89 -4.60
C GLU A 215 -11.27 -22.71 -3.32
N ALA A 216 -10.67 -22.14 -2.28
CA ALA A 216 -11.35 -21.92 -1.01
C ALA A 216 -12.45 -20.84 -1.10
N VAL A 217 -12.25 -19.80 -1.93
CA VAL A 217 -13.28 -18.79 -2.20
C VAL A 217 -14.46 -19.39 -2.98
N GLN A 218 -14.20 -20.29 -3.93
CA GLN A 218 -15.23 -20.93 -4.75
C GLN A 218 -16.05 -21.98 -3.99
N LYS A 219 -15.45 -22.71 -3.04
CA LYS A 219 -16.12 -23.78 -2.28
C LYS A 219 -16.83 -23.32 -0.99
N ALA A 220 -16.75 -22.05 -0.61
CA ALA A 220 -17.31 -21.57 0.66
C ALA A 220 -18.79 -21.10 0.51
N PRO A 221 -19.77 -21.73 1.19
CA PRO A 221 -21.14 -21.24 1.21
C PRO A 221 -21.26 -19.87 1.90
N GLN A 222 -22.09 -18.99 1.33
CA GLN A 222 -22.23 -17.57 1.68
C GLN A 222 -22.61 -17.28 3.16
N LYS A 223 -23.10 -18.28 3.92
CA LYS A 223 -23.64 -18.12 5.28
C LYS A 223 -22.68 -18.38 6.45
N GLN A 224 -21.44 -18.85 6.24
CA GLN A 224 -20.48 -19.13 7.33
C GLN A 224 -19.34 -18.10 7.46
N ARG A 225 -19.46 -16.92 6.85
CA ARG A 225 -18.37 -15.93 6.79
C ARG A 225 -18.20 -15.06 8.05
N LEU A 226 -19.10 -15.11 9.02
CA LEU A 226 -19.02 -14.36 10.27
C LEU A 226 -19.70 -15.19 11.37
N GLN A 227 -18.96 -15.63 12.40
CA GLN A 227 -19.45 -16.04 13.75
C GLN A 227 -18.61 -17.12 14.48
N LYS A 228 -17.29 -17.20 14.30
CA LYS A 228 -16.47 -17.89 15.34
C LYS A 228 -15.41 -16.93 15.89
N PRO A 229 -15.42 -16.65 17.21
CA PRO A 229 -14.39 -15.81 17.82
C PRO A 229 -13.02 -16.47 17.63
N ALA A 230 -12.00 -15.64 17.38
CA ALA A 230 -10.63 -16.05 17.11
C ALA A 230 -10.07 -16.96 18.24
N ASP A 231 -10.50 -16.74 19.47
CA ASP A 231 -9.96 -17.41 20.67
C ASP A 231 -10.22 -18.94 20.70
N THR A 232 -11.29 -19.42 20.07
CA THR A 232 -11.65 -20.85 20.07
C THR A 232 -10.92 -21.64 18.98
N ILE A 233 -10.52 -20.98 17.88
CA ILE A 233 -9.79 -21.63 16.78
C ILE A 233 -8.30 -21.80 17.14
N PHE A 234 -7.71 -20.82 17.83
CA PHE A 234 -6.30 -20.87 18.24
C PHE A 234 -5.98 -21.99 19.25
N LYS A 235 -6.90 -22.35 20.16
CA LYS A 235 -6.66 -23.39 21.17
C LYS A 235 -6.77 -24.83 20.64
N VAL A 236 -7.65 -25.08 19.68
CA VAL A 236 -7.90 -26.45 19.19
C VAL A 236 -6.79 -26.90 18.22
N GLN A 237 -6.28 -26.00 17.38
CA GLN A 237 -5.30 -26.36 16.35
C GLN A 237 -3.84 -26.41 16.83
N PHE A 238 -3.49 -25.65 17.87
CA PHE A 238 -2.17 -25.78 18.49
C PHE A 238 -1.95 -27.16 19.13
N LYS A 239 -3.02 -27.86 19.56
CA LYS A 239 -2.93 -29.23 20.09
C LYS A 239 -2.53 -30.23 18.99
N GLU A 240 -3.12 -30.15 17.81
CA GLU A 240 -2.78 -31.02 16.67
C GLU A 240 -1.38 -30.73 16.11
N VAL A 241 -1.01 -29.45 16.03
CA VAL A 241 0.34 -29.04 15.63
C VAL A 241 1.37 -29.51 16.66
N LYS A 242 1.09 -29.37 17.96
CA LYS A 242 1.95 -29.87 19.04
C LYS A 242 2.09 -31.40 18.99
N LEU A 243 1.01 -32.14 18.76
CA LEU A 243 1.04 -33.61 18.62
C LEU A 243 1.83 -34.07 17.38
N ARG A 244 1.69 -33.39 16.23
CA ARG A 244 2.46 -33.73 15.03
C ARG A 244 3.92 -33.29 15.10
N ILE A 245 4.22 -32.15 15.72
CA ILE A 245 5.59 -31.72 15.99
C ILE A 245 6.26 -32.67 16.99
N GLN A 246 5.54 -33.11 18.04
CA GLN A 246 6.03 -34.10 19.01
C GLN A 246 6.26 -35.47 18.36
N ASN A 247 5.38 -35.93 17.47
CA ASN A 247 5.58 -37.19 16.73
C ASN A 247 6.74 -37.13 15.74
N VAL A 248 6.97 -35.98 15.07
CA VAL A 248 8.16 -35.79 14.21
C VAL A 248 9.45 -35.73 15.04
N ALA A 249 9.40 -35.15 16.24
CA ALA A 249 10.53 -35.11 17.16
C ALA A 249 10.83 -36.48 17.82
N GLN A 250 9.84 -37.35 18.03
CA GLN A 250 10.02 -38.66 18.65
C GLN A 250 10.55 -39.74 17.68
N ASN A 251 10.22 -39.65 16.39
CA ASN A 251 10.62 -40.68 15.41
C ASN A 251 11.98 -40.43 14.73
N ASN A 252 12.60 -39.28 14.92
CA ASN A 252 13.94 -38.97 14.40
C ASN A 252 14.86 -38.55 15.54
N LYS A 253 15.69 -39.48 16.04
CA LYS A 253 16.76 -39.24 17.03
C LYS A 253 17.91 -38.33 16.53
N VAL A 254 17.65 -37.54 15.50
CA VAL A 254 18.54 -36.48 15.01
C VAL A 254 17.64 -35.27 14.81
N LEU A 255 17.63 -34.34 15.76
CA LEU A 255 17.00 -33.03 15.64
C LEU A 255 17.75 -32.22 14.58
N ASN A 256 17.61 -32.63 13.31
CA ASN A 256 17.88 -31.76 12.18
C ASN A 256 16.94 -30.58 12.32
N ALA A 257 17.48 -29.37 12.23
CA ALA A 257 16.75 -28.14 12.48
C ALA A 257 15.58 -27.97 11.49
N HIS A 258 14.39 -28.44 11.87
CA HIS A 258 13.20 -28.34 11.05
C HIS A 258 12.62 -26.94 11.21
N VAL A 259 12.43 -26.28 10.07
CA VAL A 259 11.70 -25.01 10.02
C VAL A 259 10.30 -25.30 9.53
N ILE A 260 9.29 -25.01 10.36
CA ILE A 260 7.87 -25.13 9.97
C ILE A 260 7.32 -23.74 9.76
N HIS A 261 6.88 -23.48 8.54
CA HIS A 261 6.21 -22.24 8.18
C HIS A 261 4.69 -22.37 8.23
N LEU A 262 3.96 -21.34 8.69
CA LEU A 262 2.51 -21.25 8.55
C LEU A 262 2.13 -20.07 7.64
N LEU A 263 1.70 -20.36 6.41
CA LEU A 263 1.12 -19.35 5.52
C LEU A 263 -0.35 -19.17 5.91
N LEU A 264 -0.74 -18.01 6.45
CA LEU A 264 -2.13 -17.74 6.84
C LEU A 264 -2.87 -17.00 5.71
N SER A 265 -3.93 -17.58 5.16
CA SER A 265 -4.89 -16.80 4.37
C SER A 265 -5.90 -16.12 5.31
N TRP A 266 -5.72 -14.83 5.53
CA TRP A 266 -6.79 -13.96 6.02
C TRP A 266 -7.33 -13.11 4.86
N PRO A 267 -8.60 -12.66 4.90
CA PRO A 267 -9.03 -11.57 4.03
C PRO A 267 -8.06 -10.41 4.30
N MET A 268 -7.18 -10.18 3.32
CA MET A 268 -6.09 -9.21 3.41
C MET A 268 -6.70 -7.85 3.73
N TYR A 269 -6.46 -7.35 4.95
CA TYR A 269 -6.92 -6.02 5.34
C TYR A 269 -6.27 -4.98 4.39
N PRO A 270 -7.01 -3.95 3.92
CA PRO A 270 -6.52 -2.96 2.95
C PRO A 270 -5.25 -2.19 3.36
N LEU A 271 -4.83 -2.29 4.63
CA LEU A 271 -3.70 -1.57 5.23
C LEU A 271 -2.32 -2.11 4.82
N GLU A 272 -2.19 -3.41 4.51
CA GLU A 272 -0.88 -4.01 4.22
C GLU A 272 -0.47 -3.88 2.76
N ARG A 273 -1.46 -3.89 1.84
CA ARG A 273 -1.24 -3.72 0.40
C ARG A 273 -0.65 -2.34 0.03
N ARG A 274 -0.96 -1.28 0.80
CA ARG A 274 -0.40 0.08 0.59
C ARG A 274 1.02 0.26 1.14
N ARG A 275 1.42 -0.49 2.17
CA ARG A 275 2.77 -0.41 2.76
C ARG A 275 3.85 -1.06 1.88
N GLN A 276 3.50 -2.08 1.10
CA GLN A 276 4.43 -2.70 0.14
C GLN A 276 4.62 -1.84 -1.11
N GLN A 277 3.56 -1.23 -1.66
CA GLN A 277 3.65 -0.40 -2.87
C GLN A 277 4.38 0.95 -2.66
N HIS A 278 4.27 1.57 -1.49
CA HIS A 278 5.01 2.81 -1.20
C HIS A 278 6.53 2.60 -1.04
N LYS A 279 6.98 1.42 -0.58
CA LYS A 279 8.40 1.14 -0.32
C LYS A 279 9.21 0.75 -1.55
N VAL A 280 8.58 0.19 -2.58
CA VAL A 280 9.25 -0.09 -3.87
C VAL A 280 9.57 1.20 -4.62
N ARG A 281 8.78 2.27 -4.44
CA ARG A 281 9.04 3.58 -5.06
C ARG A 281 10.18 4.36 -4.40
N GLU A 282 10.36 4.28 -3.08
CA GLU A 282 11.46 4.99 -2.38
C GLU A 282 12.85 4.37 -2.62
N GLN A 283 12.94 3.11 -3.07
CA GLN A 283 14.24 2.45 -3.31
C GLN A 283 14.87 2.74 -4.66
N ASN A 284 14.09 3.15 -5.66
CA ASN A 284 14.63 3.50 -6.98
C ASN A 284 15.21 4.92 -7.05
N ASP A 285 14.94 5.79 -6.07
CA ASP A 285 15.47 7.16 -6.04
C ASP A 285 16.82 7.32 -5.32
N CYS A 286 17.36 6.25 -4.70
CA CYS A 286 18.59 6.33 -3.89
C CYS A 286 19.86 5.81 -4.59
N CYS A 287 19.79 5.34 -5.84
CA CYS A 287 20.95 4.81 -6.56
C CYS A 287 21.41 5.78 -7.65
N GLY A 288 22.05 6.88 -7.25
CA GLY A 288 22.60 7.83 -8.20
C GLY A 288 23.17 9.08 -7.55
N LYS A 289 24.34 8.93 -6.89
CA LYS A 289 25.37 9.98 -6.69
C LYS A 289 26.48 9.46 -5.77
N GLN A 290 27.56 8.99 -6.37
CA GLN A 290 28.87 8.93 -5.74
C GLN A 290 29.85 9.78 -6.55
N ASN A 291 30.81 10.37 -5.84
CA ASN A 291 32.02 11.08 -6.27
C ASN A 291 31.92 12.61 -6.48
N ASN A 292 32.18 13.38 -5.40
CA ASN A 292 33.34 14.28 -5.26
C ASN A 292 33.21 15.13 -3.98
N MET A 293 34.23 15.09 -3.11
CA MET A 293 34.32 15.95 -1.90
C MET A 293 35.14 17.22 -2.19
N PRO A 294 34.71 18.40 -1.69
CA PRO A 294 35.62 19.51 -1.40
C PRO A 294 35.78 19.77 0.11
N GLY A 295 36.94 20.31 0.46
CA GLY A 295 37.52 20.41 1.80
C GLY A 295 36.84 21.35 2.82
N ALA A 296 37.42 21.34 4.03
CA ALA A 296 36.83 21.74 5.31
C ALA A 296 36.49 23.25 5.49
N THR A 297 36.72 24.11 4.51
CA THR A 297 36.46 25.56 4.60
C THR A 297 35.00 25.95 4.25
N ASP A 298 34.21 25.07 3.62
CA ASP A 298 32.81 25.39 3.22
C ASP A 298 31.75 25.18 4.34
N ARG A 299 32.15 24.65 5.51
CA ARG A 299 31.19 24.38 6.62
C ARG A 299 30.80 25.62 7.43
N LEU A 300 31.67 26.62 7.50
CA LEU A 300 31.40 27.87 8.23
C LEU A 300 30.53 28.84 7.41
N SER A 301 30.63 28.80 6.07
CA SER A 301 29.79 29.59 5.16
C SER A 301 28.34 29.08 5.11
N ARG A 302 28.14 27.76 5.26
CA ARG A 302 26.81 27.12 5.32
C ARG A 302 26.09 27.38 6.63
N ARG A 303 26.78 27.34 7.77
CA ARG A 303 26.18 27.66 9.08
C ARG A 303 25.71 29.12 9.20
N ARG A 304 26.39 30.07 8.53
CA ARG A 304 25.93 31.47 8.45
C ARG A 304 24.73 31.66 7.51
N ARG A 305 24.61 30.86 6.44
CA ARG A 305 23.43 30.84 5.56
C ARG A 305 22.20 30.18 6.22
N ASP A 306 22.40 29.08 6.94
CA ASP A 306 21.31 28.38 7.65
C ASP A 306 20.72 29.19 8.82
N HIS A 307 21.50 30.09 9.41
CA HIS A 307 20.99 31.03 10.43
C HIS A 307 20.25 32.22 9.84
N ALA A 308 20.57 32.65 8.60
CA ALA A 308 19.86 33.72 7.91
C ALA A 308 18.49 33.27 7.33
N GLU A 309 18.32 31.98 7.01
CA GLU A 309 17.04 31.45 6.46
C GLU A 309 15.96 31.18 7.53
N ARG A 310 16.31 31.13 8.83
CA ARG A 310 15.34 30.88 9.91
C ARG A 310 14.35 32.04 10.17
N GLY A 311 14.55 33.20 9.55
CA GLY A 311 13.68 34.37 9.69
C GLY A 311 12.73 34.63 8.52
N ARG A 312 12.81 33.89 7.40
CA ARG A 312 11.92 34.12 6.25
C ARG A 312 10.62 33.33 6.42
N ARG A 313 9.53 34.04 6.75
CA ARG A 313 8.16 33.50 6.77
C ARG A 313 7.91 32.81 5.41
N MET A 314 7.82 31.47 5.42
CA MET A 314 7.60 30.69 4.19
C MET A 314 6.18 30.96 3.70
N THR A 315 6.03 31.82 2.70
CA THR A 315 4.73 32.12 2.10
C THR A 315 4.24 30.92 1.30
N LEU A 316 3.09 30.36 1.71
CA LEU A 316 2.37 29.36 0.92
C LEU A 316 1.66 30.06 -0.24
N VAL A 317 1.74 29.52 -1.46
CA VAL A 317 1.01 30.07 -2.61
C VAL A 317 0.05 29.01 -3.13
N LEU A 318 -1.25 29.33 -3.19
CA LEU A 318 -2.28 28.42 -3.66
C LEU A 318 -2.68 28.81 -5.09
N TYR A 319 -2.22 28.04 -6.08
CA TYR A 319 -2.70 28.12 -7.45
C TYR A 319 -4.07 27.46 -7.53
N ASN A 320 -5.11 28.23 -7.80
CA ASN A 320 -6.47 27.74 -7.72
C ASN A 320 -7.45 28.47 -8.65
N ASN A 321 -8.73 28.08 -8.60
CA ASN A 321 -9.80 28.76 -9.29
C ASN A 321 -11.00 28.94 -8.37
N TRP A 322 -11.70 30.08 -8.44
CA TRP A 322 -12.84 30.37 -7.56
C TRP A 322 -13.92 29.29 -7.60
N LYS A 323 -14.29 28.79 -8.79
CA LYS A 323 -15.41 27.86 -9.02
C LYS A 323 -15.02 26.37 -8.98
N SER A 324 -13.73 26.06 -8.82
CA SER A 324 -13.24 24.68 -8.73
C SER A 324 -13.55 24.09 -7.35
N SER A 325 -14.25 22.95 -7.32
CA SER A 325 -14.57 22.28 -6.05
C SER A 325 -13.33 21.76 -5.35
N CYS A 326 -12.34 21.22 -6.07
CA CYS A 326 -11.08 20.80 -5.47
C CYS A 326 -10.29 21.97 -4.89
N SER A 327 -10.33 23.14 -5.53
CA SER A 327 -9.74 24.37 -5.00
C SER A 327 -10.44 24.82 -3.72
N TRP A 328 -11.77 24.79 -3.74
CA TRP A 328 -12.59 25.15 -2.58
C TRP A 328 -12.32 24.25 -1.36
N ARG A 329 -12.12 22.94 -1.55
CA ARG A 329 -11.70 22.02 -0.46
C ARG A 329 -10.46 22.51 0.27
N VAL A 330 -9.43 22.85 -0.49
CA VAL A 330 -8.15 23.32 0.07
C VAL A 330 -8.32 24.67 0.76
N ARG A 331 -9.14 25.58 0.20
CA ARG A 331 -9.46 26.86 0.86
C ARG A 331 -10.18 26.66 2.19
N ILE A 332 -11.17 25.77 2.26
CA ILE A 332 -11.85 25.44 3.52
C ILE A 332 -10.85 24.86 4.52
N ALA A 333 -9.99 23.93 4.11
CA ALA A 333 -8.99 23.33 4.99
C ALA A 333 -8.00 24.37 5.55
N LEU A 334 -7.47 25.27 4.70
CA LEU A 334 -6.59 26.36 5.11
C LEU A 334 -7.30 27.31 6.09
N ALA A 335 -8.55 27.68 5.80
CA ALA A 335 -9.35 28.57 6.64
C ALA A 335 -9.68 27.94 8.00
N LEU A 336 -10.12 26.69 8.04
CA LEU A 336 -10.41 25.96 9.29
C LEU A 336 -9.16 25.80 10.16
N LYS A 337 -7.98 25.63 9.54
CA LYS A 337 -6.70 25.55 10.25
C LYS A 337 -6.12 26.93 10.62
N GLY A 338 -6.65 28.03 10.10
CA GLY A 338 -6.10 29.38 10.32
C GLY A 338 -4.68 29.52 9.76
N ILE A 339 -4.47 29.06 8.53
CA ILE A 339 -3.21 29.12 7.80
C ILE A 339 -3.34 30.16 6.69
N GLU A 340 -2.46 31.16 6.73
CA GLU A 340 -2.36 32.21 5.70
C GLU A 340 -1.67 31.67 4.44
N TYR A 341 -2.11 32.16 3.28
CA TYR A 341 -1.56 31.83 1.99
C TYR A 341 -1.80 32.96 0.99
N GLU A 342 -0.96 33.03 -0.05
CA GLU A 342 -1.15 33.87 -1.21
C GLU A 342 -2.12 33.17 -2.19
N TYR A 343 -3.17 33.87 -2.59
CA TYR A 343 -4.15 33.38 -3.56
C TYR A 343 -3.66 33.67 -4.98
N LYS A 344 -3.41 32.64 -5.79
CA LYS A 344 -2.96 32.79 -7.17
C LYS A 344 -3.99 32.19 -8.15
N PRO A 345 -4.80 33.02 -8.82
CA PRO A 345 -5.85 32.52 -9.70
C PRO A 345 -5.29 31.88 -10.96
N VAL A 346 -5.99 30.85 -11.43
CA VAL A 346 -5.77 30.16 -12.71
C VAL A 346 -7.13 30.07 -13.41
N ASN A 347 -7.28 30.79 -14.51
CA ASN A 347 -8.54 30.88 -15.23
C ASN A 347 -8.79 29.64 -16.09
N LEU A 348 -9.66 28.77 -15.59
CA LEU A 348 -10.01 27.52 -16.28
C LEU A 348 -10.79 27.74 -17.59
N ALA A 349 -11.54 28.84 -17.70
CA ALA A 349 -12.30 29.17 -18.92
C ALA A 349 -11.36 29.62 -20.06
N LYS A 350 -10.32 30.38 -19.72
CA LYS A 350 -9.24 30.76 -20.64
C LYS A 350 -8.20 29.65 -20.88
N LYS A 351 -8.41 28.47 -20.29
CA LYS A 351 -7.50 27.31 -20.39
C LYS A 351 -6.07 27.60 -19.89
N GLU A 352 -5.88 28.51 -18.95
CA GLU A 352 -4.55 28.86 -18.40
C GLU A 352 -3.84 27.65 -17.77
N GLN A 353 -4.59 26.68 -17.26
CA GLN A 353 -4.05 25.40 -16.75
C GLN A 353 -3.38 24.54 -17.83
N ARG A 354 -3.52 24.91 -19.10
CA ARG A 354 -2.87 24.27 -20.25
C ARG A 354 -1.67 25.05 -20.78
N SER A 355 -1.37 26.23 -20.21
CA SER A 355 -0.19 27.01 -20.63
C SER A 355 1.10 26.26 -20.32
N SER A 356 2.14 26.51 -21.13
CA SER A 356 3.45 25.93 -20.92
C SER A 356 4.06 26.34 -19.56
N GLU A 357 3.74 27.52 -19.04
CA GLU A 357 4.18 27.95 -17.71
C GLU A 357 3.47 27.17 -16.60
N TYR A 358 2.15 26.97 -16.70
CA TYR A 358 1.41 26.24 -15.67
C TYR A 358 1.72 24.74 -15.68
N LEU A 359 1.94 24.14 -16.84
CA LEU A 359 2.30 22.71 -16.93
C LEU A 359 3.66 22.40 -16.31
N LYS A 360 4.57 23.38 -16.21
CA LYS A 360 5.81 23.25 -15.42
C LYS A 360 5.54 23.19 -13.91
N ILE A 361 4.44 23.80 -13.44
CA ILE A 361 4.01 23.79 -12.03
C ILE A 361 3.24 22.50 -11.72
N ASN A 362 2.26 22.15 -12.56
CA ASN A 362 1.52 20.90 -12.46
C ASN A 362 1.32 20.27 -13.85
N PRO A 363 2.10 19.21 -14.17
CA PRO A 363 2.02 18.52 -15.46
C PRO A 363 0.64 17.94 -15.79
N GLN A 364 -0.22 17.71 -14.78
CA GLN A 364 -1.60 17.25 -15.03
C GLN A 364 -2.50 18.35 -15.63
N GLY A 365 -2.10 19.62 -15.53
CA GLY A 365 -2.90 20.77 -15.94
C GLY A 365 -4.21 20.89 -15.16
N LEU A 366 -4.15 20.67 -13.84
CA LEU A 366 -5.30 20.75 -12.92
C LEU A 366 -5.03 21.72 -11.77
N VAL A 367 -6.10 22.20 -11.14
CA VAL A 367 -6.08 22.98 -9.90
C VAL A 367 -6.81 22.20 -8.79
N PRO A 368 -6.41 22.33 -7.51
CA PRO A 368 -5.42 23.26 -6.97
C PRO A 368 -3.99 22.71 -6.95
N VAL A 369 -3.03 23.62 -6.80
CA VAL A 369 -1.63 23.30 -6.48
C VAL A 369 -1.18 24.21 -5.33
N LEU A 370 -0.63 23.62 -4.27
CA LEU A 370 -0.02 24.37 -3.17
C LEU A 370 1.50 24.42 -3.36
N ALA A 371 2.05 25.61 -3.58
CA ALA A 371 3.48 25.83 -3.60
C ALA A 371 4.02 26.09 -2.19
N VAL A 372 5.07 25.36 -1.83
CA VAL A 372 5.80 25.49 -0.57
C VAL A 372 7.27 25.76 -0.90
N GLY A 373 7.64 27.03 -0.98
CA GLY A 373 8.93 27.44 -1.53
C GLY A 373 9.07 26.96 -2.99
N LYS A 374 10.06 26.09 -3.26
CA LYS A 374 10.30 25.54 -4.61
C LYS A 374 9.49 24.28 -4.94
N LYS A 375 8.76 23.70 -3.98
CA LYS A 375 8.00 22.46 -4.18
C LYS A 375 6.54 22.77 -4.51
N HIS A 376 5.96 22.01 -5.44
CA HIS A 376 4.57 22.13 -5.84
C HIS A 376 3.82 20.84 -5.46
N LEU A 377 2.78 20.96 -4.65
CA LEU A 377 1.95 19.85 -4.20
C LEU A 377 0.61 19.92 -4.95
N ALA A 378 0.33 18.90 -5.76
CA ALA A 378 -0.96 18.72 -6.42
C ALA A 378 -1.83 17.70 -5.65
N GLU A 379 -3.09 17.55 -6.07
CA GLU A 379 -4.14 16.73 -5.43
C GLU A 379 -4.65 17.30 -4.10
N SER A 380 -5.94 17.71 -4.07
CA SER A 380 -6.51 18.43 -2.92
C SER A 380 -6.42 17.66 -1.60
N ILE A 381 -6.62 16.33 -1.63
CA ILE A 381 -6.56 15.50 -0.42
C ILE A 381 -5.12 15.33 0.07
N ALA A 382 -4.15 15.18 -0.83
CA ALA A 382 -2.75 15.11 -0.47
C ALA A 382 -2.25 16.44 0.12
N ILE A 383 -2.71 17.57 -0.43
CA ILE A 383 -2.47 18.91 0.13
C ILE A 383 -3.04 19.00 1.56
N MET A 384 -4.27 18.54 1.78
CA MET A 384 -4.90 18.55 3.11
C MET A 384 -4.13 17.69 4.13
N GLU A 385 -3.71 16.48 3.74
CA GLU A 385 -2.85 15.62 4.60
C GLU A 385 -1.51 16.32 4.90
N TYR A 386 -0.88 16.94 3.89
CA TYR A 386 0.34 17.72 4.10
C TYR A 386 0.12 18.87 5.09
N LEU A 387 -0.98 19.61 4.99
CA LEU A 387 -1.29 20.69 5.94
C LEU A 387 -1.50 20.16 7.36
N GLU A 388 -2.12 18.98 7.50
CA GLU A 388 -2.30 18.32 8.80
C GLU A 388 -0.98 17.90 9.44
N GLU A 389 -0.02 17.40 8.64
CA GLU A 389 1.29 16.98 9.12
C GLU A 389 2.26 18.16 9.33
N LYS A 390 2.20 19.18 8.47
CA LYS A 390 3.13 20.31 8.46
C LYS A 390 2.86 21.32 9.57
N PHE A 391 1.59 21.49 9.93
CA PHE A 391 1.13 22.46 10.93
C PHE A 391 0.39 21.74 12.07
N PRO A 392 1.08 20.86 12.83
CA PRO A 392 0.47 20.10 13.92
C PRO A 392 0.04 20.98 15.11
N GLU A 393 0.59 22.19 15.22
CA GLU A 393 0.23 23.21 16.22
C GLU A 393 -1.07 23.94 15.89
N LYS A 394 -1.53 23.88 14.64
CA LYS A 394 -2.82 24.44 14.21
C LYS A 394 -3.94 23.45 14.51
N ARG A 395 -5.19 23.91 14.36
CA ARG A 395 -6.38 23.06 14.55
C ARG A 395 -6.24 21.77 13.73
N LYS A 396 -6.47 20.62 14.37
CA LYS A 396 -6.46 19.31 13.69
C LYS A 396 -7.76 19.09 12.94
N LEU A 397 -7.66 18.57 11.71
CA LEU A 397 -8.81 18.17 10.89
C LEU A 397 -8.90 16.65 10.69
N LEU A 398 -8.07 15.90 11.42
CA LEU A 398 -8.24 14.46 11.57
C LEU A 398 -8.35 14.10 13.05
N PRO A 399 -9.21 13.13 13.41
CA PRO A 399 -9.26 12.57 14.75
C PRO A 399 -7.89 12.05 15.22
N GLN A 400 -7.74 11.83 16.54
CA GLN A 400 -6.54 11.19 17.07
C GLN A 400 -6.62 9.67 17.00
N ASN A 401 -7.81 9.12 17.27
CA ASN A 401 -8.07 7.69 17.22
C ASN A 401 -7.85 7.14 15.78
N PRO A 402 -7.05 6.07 15.60
CA PRO A 402 -6.73 5.52 14.28
C PRO A 402 -7.95 5.05 13.46
N GLU A 403 -8.94 4.45 14.11
CA GLU A 403 -10.17 3.96 13.49
C GLU A 403 -11.00 5.13 12.94
N ASP A 404 -11.22 6.17 13.76
CA ASP A 404 -11.93 7.39 13.36
C ASP A 404 -11.19 8.13 12.24
N ARG A 405 -9.86 8.18 12.31
CA ARG A 405 -9.03 8.73 11.21
C ARG A 405 -9.25 7.98 9.91
N ALA A 406 -9.23 6.65 9.97
CA ALA A 406 -9.46 5.81 8.80
C ALA A 406 -10.88 6.05 8.24
N LYS A 407 -11.86 6.22 9.14
CA LYS A 407 -13.25 6.48 8.77
C LYS A 407 -13.43 7.81 8.07
N VAL A 408 -12.95 8.91 8.65
CA VAL A 408 -12.99 10.25 8.07
C VAL A 408 -12.29 10.28 6.70
N ARG A 409 -11.13 9.63 6.57
CA ARG A 409 -10.42 9.50 5.28
C ARG A 409 -11.23 8.72 4.26
N GLY A 410 -11.87 7.61 4.67
CA GLY A 410 -12.73 6.81 3.81
C GLY A 410 -13.91 7.61 3.26
N LEU A 411 -14.62 8.35 4.11
CA LEU A 411 -15.76 9.19 3.72
C LEU A 411 -15.31 10.39 2.85
N THR A 412 -14.14 10.95 3.14
CA THR A 412 -13.54 12.01 2.33
C THR A 412 -13.20 11.50 0.93
N LEU A 413 -12.64 10.30 0.82
CA LEU A 413 -12.33 9.65 -0.46
C LEU A 413 -13.58 9.20 -1.20
N LEU A 414 -14.68 8.86 -0.51
CA LEU A 414 -15.96 8.59 -1.16
C LEU A 414 -16.38 9.80 -2.01
N VAL A 415 -16.25 11.02 -1.49
CA VAL A 415 -16.52 12.24 -2.27
C VAL A 415 -15.40 12.55 -3.27
N ALA A 416 -14.14 12.48 -2.85
CA ALA A 416 -13.01 12.95 -3.62
C ALA A 416 -12.55 12.00 -4.74
N ALA A 417 -12.85 10.71 -4.63
CA ALA A 417 -12.47 9.67 -5.60
C ALA A 417 -13.68 9.11 -6.37
N ASN A 418 -14.82 8.89 -5.70
CA ASN A 418 -15.96 8.19 -6.33
C ASN A 418 -16.99 9.14 -6.93
N ILE A 419 -17.00 10.43 -6.54
CA ILE A 419 -17.99 11.41 -7.04
C ILE A 419 -17.30 12.44 -7.93
N GLN A 420 -16.41 13.25 -7.35
CA GLN A 420 -15.90 14.44 -8.02
C GLN A 420 -15.09 14.17 -9.30
N PRO A 421 -14.21 13.14 -9.40
CA PRO A 421 -13.45 12.89 -10.61
C PRO A 421 -14.33 12.56 -11.82
N LEU A 422 -15.46 11.88 -11.58
CA LEU A 422 -16.43 11.53 -12.62
C LEU A 422 -17.21 12.75 -13.13
N GLN A 423 -17.22 13.84 -12.36
CA GLN A 423 -17.83 15.13 -12.72
C GLN A 423 -16.81 16.18 -13.15
N ASN A 424 -15.53 15.82 -13.23
CA ASN A 424 -14.48 16.74 -13.64
C ASN A 424 -14.72 17.19 -15.09
N LEU A 425 -14.44 18.47 -15.38
CA LEU A 425 -14.53 19.07 -16.71
C LEU A 425 -13.92 18.17 -17.79
N LYS A 426 -12.72 17.61 -17.56
CA LYS A 426 -12.06 16.72 -18.55
C LYS A 426 -12.87 15.46 -18.88
N VAL A 427 -13.51 14.86 -17.89
CA VAL A 427 -14.30 13.62 -18.06
C VAL A 427 -15.61 13.95 -18.74
N ARG A 428 -16.22 15.06 -18.35
CA ARG A 428 -17.44 15.59 -18.93
C ARG A 428 -17.28 15.93 -20.40
N GLU A 429 -16.22 16.65 -20.77
CA GLU A 429 -15.93 17.01 -22.16
C GLU A 429 -15.74 15.75 -23.02
N TYR A 430 -15.02 14.75 -22.50
CA TYR A 430 -14.79 13.49 -23.21
C TYR A 430 -16.07 12.67 -23.39
N TYR A 431 -16.85 12.48 -22.31
CA TYR A 431 -18.05 11.65 -22.33
C TYR A 431 -19.20 12.30 -23.09
N ALA A 432 -19.50 13.56 -22.79
CA ALA A 432 -20.67 14.24 -23.32
C ALA A 432 -20.48 14.67 -24.79
N LYS A 433 -19.24 14.88 -25.26
CA LYS A 433 -18.93 15.41 -26.60
C LYS A 433 -19.78 16.65 -26.97
N GLY A 434 -20.15 17.46 -25.97
CA GLY A 434 -20.99 18.65 -26.13
C GLY A 434 -22.49 18.46 -25.87
N ASP A 435 -22.98 17.24 -25.58
CA ASP A 435 -24.39 16.95 -25.27
C ASP A 435 -24.75 17.24 -23.79
N PRO A 436 -25.55 18.29 -23.50
CA PRO A 436 -25.88 18.67 -22.13
C PRO A 436 -26.79 17.65 -21.41
N ALA A 437 -27.62 16.89 -22.13
CA ALA A 437 -28.55 15.93 -21.53
C ALA A 437 -27.79 14.71 -21.00
N LYS A 438 -26.88 14.14 -21.80
CA LYS A 438 -25.99 13.04 -21.38
C LYS A 438 -25.12 13.41 -20.20
N LEU A 439 -24.67 14.66 -20.18
CA LEU A 439 -23.88 15.18 -19.08
C LEU A 439 -24.67 15.20 -17.77
N LYS A 440 -25.93 15.65 -17.82
CA LYS A 440 -26.81 15.71 -16.65
C LYS A 440 -27.09 14.29 -16.14
N GLU A 441 -27.48 13.38 -17.01
CA GLU A 441 -27.75 11.98 -16.66
C GLU A 441 -26.53 11.30 -15.99
N TRP A 442 -25.35 11.43 -16.60
CA TRP A 442 -24.10 10.90 -16.06
C TRP A 442 -23.79 11.46 -14.68
N ALA A 443 -23.85 12.79 -14.53
CA ALA A 443 -23.53 13.43 -13.27
C ALA A 443 -24.52 13.02 -12.18
N VAL A 444 -25.82 12.99 -12.49
CA VAL A 444 -26.88 12.57 -11.56
C VAL A 444 -26.63 11.16 -11.07
N HIS A 445 -26.36 10.20 -11.97
CA HIS A 445 -26.09 8.81 -11.58
C HIS A 445 -24.98 8.69 -10.53
N TRP A 446 -23.82 9.33 -10.77
CA TRP A 446 -22.67 9.22 -9.88
C TRP A 446 -22.79 10.07 -8.60
N VAL A 447 -23.43 11.24 -8.66
CA VAL A 447 -23.75 12.01 -7.45
C VAL A 447 -24.71 11.22 -6.59
N GLU A 448 -25.84 10.75 -7.12
CA GLU A 448 -26.89 10.10 -6.33
C GLU A 448 -26.39 8.81 -5.68
N GLY A 449 -25.66 7.97 -6.41
CA GLY A 449 -25.06 6.76 -5.83
C GLY A 449 -24.08 7.08 -4.69
N GLY A 450 -23.23 8.10 -4.90
CA GLY A 450 -22.29 8.55 -3.87
C GLY A 450 -22.96 9.21 -2.67
N PHE A 451 -23.96 10.07 -2.89
CA PHE A 451 -24.72 10.73 -1.83
C PHE A 451 -25.58 9.75 -1.06
N THR A 452 -26.17 8.74 -1.69
CA THR A 452 -26.89 7.67 -0.98
C THR A 452 -25.98 6.95 0.02
N ALA A 453 -24.75 6.61 -0.40
CA ALA A 453 -23.78 5.99 0.50
C ALA A 453 -23.27 6.95 1.58
N LEU A 454 -23.03 8.22 1.25
CA LEU A 454 -22.60 9.22 2.21
C LEU A 454 -23.68 9.54 3.26
N GLU A 455 -24.93 9.67 2.85
CA GLU A 455 -26.10 9.91 3.70
C GLU A 455 -26.24 8.80 4.76
N ALA A 456 -26.19 7.54 4.32
CA ALA A 456 -26.25 6.38 5.21
C ALA A 456 -25.10 6.32 6.23
N GLU A 457 -23.93 6.86 5.87
CA GLU A 457 -22.79 6.95 6.78
C GLU A 457 -22.91 8.15 7.72
N LEU A 458 -23.29 9.33 7.23
CA LEU A 458 -23.47 10.52 8.08
C LEU A 458 -24.54 10.31 9.15
N LEU A 459 -25.62 9.58 8.86
CA LEU A 459 -26.63 9.19 9.85
C LEU A 459 -26.04 8.47 11.08
N LYS A 460 -24.92 7.75 10.90
CA LYS A 460 -24.25 7.01 11.98
C LYS A 460 -23.27 7.87 12.77
N TYR A 461 -22.67 8.89 12.14
CA TYR A 461 -21.47 9.58 12.68
C TYR A 461 -21.60 11.09 12.86
N SER A 462 -22.50 11.77 12.14
CA SER A 462 -22.66 13.22 12.32
C SER A 462 -23.37 13.54 13.63
N GLY A 463 -24.21 12.62 14.13
CA GLY A 463 -25.12 12.86 15.25
C GLY A 463 -25.98 14.13 15.02
N ASN A 464 -26.45 14.73 16.12
CA ASN A 464 -27.02 16.09 16.14
C ASN A 464 -25.92 17.18 16.24
N GLY A 465 -24.65 16.83 15.95
CA GLY A 465 -23.50 17.70 16.10
C GLY A 465 -23.35 18.73 14.98
N LYS A 466 -22.46 19.71 15.18
CA LYS A 466 -22.19 20.80 14.24
C LYS A 466 -21.43 20.37 12.97
N PHE A 467 -20.78 19.21 12.99
CA PHE A 467 -19.88 18.73 11.92
C PHE A 467 -20.34 17.39 11.36
N ALA A 468 -19.69 16.96 10.27
CA ALA A 468 -20.01 15.74 9.55
C ALA A 468 -19.56 14.45 10.28
N TYR A 469 -18.60 14.56 11.21
CA TYR A 469 -18.09 13.42 11.97
C TYR A 469 -17.71 13.85 13.40
N GLY A 470 -18.51 13.43 14.37
CA GLY A 470 -18.35 13.84 15.77
C GLY A 470 -18.45 15.36 15.97
N ASP A 471 -17.79 15.87 17.01
CA ASP A 471 -17.97 17.25 17.48
C ASP A 471 -16.94 18.25 16.96
N ASN A 472 -16.00 17.83 16.13
CA ASN A 472 -14.90 18.67 15.63
C ASN A 472 -14.86 18.70 14.10
N PRO A 473 -14.40 19.80 13.48
CA PRO A 473 -14.24 19.85 12.03
C PRO A 473 -13.18 18.87 11.56
N THR A 474 -13.48 18.20 10.45
CA THR A 474 -12.65 17.19 9.83
C THR A 474 -12.42 17.48 8.35
N PHE A 475 -11.65 16.62 7.67
CA PHE A 475 -11.54 16.66 6.21
C PHE A 475 -12.89 16.49 5.50
N LEU A 476 -13.84 15.78 6.12
CA LEU A 476 -15.15 15.56 5.53
C LEU A 476 -15.92 16.89 5.36
N ASP A 477 -15.78 17.78 6.34
CA ASP A 477 -16.38 19.11 6.35
C ASP A 477 -15.79 20.04 5.29
N ALA A 478 -14.56 19.76 4.82
CA ALA A 478 -13.95 20.49 3.71
C ALA A 478 -14.44 20.00 2.33
N VAL A 479 -14.96 18.77 2.22
CA VAL A 479 -15.39 18.19 0.94
C VAL A 479 -16.89 18.22 0.69
N ILE A 480 -17.71 18.27 1.75
CA ILE A 480 -19.17 18.31 1.64
C ILE A 480 -19.66 19.59 0.95
N PRO A 481 -19.33 20.83 1.42
CA PRO A 481 -19.91 22.04 0.82
C PRO A 481 -19.62 22.21 -0.67
N PRO A 482 -18.37 21.97 -1.15
CA PRO A 482 -18.09 22.03 -2.58
C PRO A 482 -18.86 20.98 -3.41
N GLN A 483 -19.16 19.82 -2.83
CA GLN A 483 -19.87 18.75 -3.54
C GLN A 483 -21.38 19.00 -3.55
N VAL A 484 -21.96 19.44 -2.44
CA VAL A 484 -23.39 19.80 -2.34
C VAL A 484 -23.71 20.99 -3.25
N TYR A 485 -22.86 22.02 -3.25
CA TYR A 485 -23.01 23.15 -4.16
C TYR A 485 -23.00 22.71 -5.63
N ASN A 486 -22.07 21.83 -6.03
CA ASN A 486 -22.05 21.32 -7.40
C ASN A 486 -23.30 20.50 -7.73
N ALA A 487 -23.75 19.63 -6.82
CA ALA A 487 -24.95 18.81 -7.02
C ALA A 487 -26.19 19.67 -7.28
N ARG A 488 -26.41 20.69 -6.43
CA ARG A 488 -27.54 21.61 -6.54
C ARG A 488 -27.42 22.55 -7.74
N GLU A 489 -26.34 23.32 -7.80
CA GLU A 489 -26.22 24.48 -8.71
C GLU A 489 -25.77 24.10 -10.12
N LYS A 490 -24.98 23.02 -10.27
CA LYS A 490 -24.45 22.61 -11.59
C LYS A 490 -25.26 21.49 -12.22
N PHE A 491 -25.83 20.60 -11.42
CA PHE A 491 -26.50 19.39 -11.92
C PHE A 491 -28.00 19.35 -11.63
N GLY A 492 -28.52 20.29 -10.83
CA GLY A 492 -29.95 20.39 -10.54
C GLY A 492 -30.50 19.21 -9.76
N ILE A 493 -29.67 18.62 -8.88
CA ILE A 493 -30.08 17.49 -8.04
C ILE A 493 -30.90 18.02 -6.87
N ASP A 494 -32.04 17.40 -6.62
CA ASP A 494 -32.87 17.69 -5.47
C ASP A 494 -32.20 17.17 -4.19
N MET A 495 -31.72 18.12 -3.37
CA MET A 495 -31.05 17.82 -2.11
C MET A 495 -32.01 17.38 -1.00
N SER A 496 -33.33 17.55 -1.17
CA SER A 496 -34.32 17.11 -0.17
C SER A 496 -34.28 15.59 0.05
N ARG A 497 -33.79 14.83 -0.95
CA ARG A 497 -33.54 13.39 -0.89
C ARG A 497 -32.39 12.98 0.04
N PHE A 498 -31.57 13.94 0.46
CA PHE A 498 -30.40 13.72 1.32
C PHE A 498 -30.43 14.69 2.53
N PRO A 499 -31.41 14.54 3.44
CA PRO A 499 -31.66 15.51 4.50
C PRO A 499 -30.48 15.66 5.47
N THR A 500 -29.72 14.59 5.74
CA THR A 500 -28.56 14.64 6.64
C THR A 500 -27.41 15.41 6.00
N ILE A 501 -27.09 15.12 4.73
CA ILE A 501 -26.10 15.88 3.96
C ILE A 501 -26.51 17.36 3.91
N GLN A 502 -27.77 17.66 3.61
CA GLN A 502 -28.29 19.02 3.53
C GLN A 502 -28.19 19.74 4.89
N ALA A 503 -28.53 19.07 5.98
CA ALA A 503 -28.43 19.63 7.32
C ALA A 503 -26.97 19.89 7.72
N VAL A 504 -26.05 18.96 7.41
CA VAL A 504 -24.61 19.16 7.65
C VAL A 504 -24.07 20.34 6.83
N ASP A 505 -24.38 20.41 5.54
CA ASP A 505 -23.98 21.53 4.69
C ASP A 505 -24.52 22.88 5.21
N GLY A 506 -25.78 22.93 5.66
CA GLY A 506 -26.36 24.11 6.28
C GLY A 506 -25.54 24.59 7.49
N ARG A 507 -25.27 23.69 8.44
CA ARG A 507 -24.47 24.01 9.65
C ARG A 507 -23.04 24.43 9.32
N LEU A 508 -22.42 23.82 8.30
CA LEU A 508 -21.08 24.18 7.86
C LEU A 508 -21.03 25.56 7.21
N ASN A 509 -22.06 25.94 6.46
CA ASN A 509 -22.14 27.26 5.81
C ASN A 509 -22.39 28.41 6.80
N GLU A 510 -22.72 28.14 8.07
CA GLU A 510 -22.75 29.15 9.14
C GLU A 510 -21.35 29.45 9.70
N ILE A 511 -20.34 28.62 9.41
CA ILE A 511 -18.99 28.78 9.94
C ILE A 511 -18.24 29.85 9.14
N LYS A 512 -17.82 30.94 9.79
CA LYS A 512 -17.07 32.05 9.16
C LYS A 512 -15.89 31.59 8.29
N ALA A 513 -15.13 30.58 8.74
CA ALA A 513 -14.02 30.01 7.98
C ALA A 513 -14.48 29.38 6.65
N VAL A 514 -15.59 28.62 6.66
CA VAL A 514 -16.17 28.02 5.45
C VAL A 514 -16.74 29.09 4.51
N GLN A 515 -17.42 30.10 5.07
CA GLN A 515 -17.93 31.25 4.31
C GLN A 515 -16.81 32.03 3.61
N SER A 516 -15.67 32.24 4.28
CA SER A 516 -14.52 32.94 3.68
C SER A 516 -13.95 32.20 2.47
N ALA A 517 -14.10 30.87 2.42
CA ALA A 517 -13.62 30.02 1.33
C ALA A 517 -14.63 29.89 0.17
N HIS A 518 -15.87 30.39 0.33
CA HIS A 518 -16.96 30.24 -0.63
C HIS A 518 -16.59 30.84 -2.00
N PRO A 519 -16.96 30.21 -3.14
CA PRO A 519 -16.57 30.64 -4.48
C PRO A 519 -16.86 32.10 -4.78
N LYS A 520 -18.02 32.62 -4.34
CA LYS A 520 -18.43 34.01 -4.57
C LYS A 520 -17.59 35.05 -3.81
N ASN A 521 -16.82 34.63 -2.82
CA ASN A 521 -16.00 35.50 -1.98
C ASN A 521 -14.52 35.48 -2.38
N GLN A 522 -14.19 34.93 -3.55
CA GLN A 522 -12.80 34.81 -4.00
C GLN A 522 -12.41 35.93 -4.98
N PRO A 523 -11.13 36.34 -5.04
CA PRO A 523 -10.69 37.48 -5.85
C PRO A 523 -10.98 37.36 -7.35
N ASP A 524 -11.00 36.13 -7.89
CA ASP A 524 -11.27 35.83 -9.30
C ASP A 524 -12.74 35.45 -9.59
N ALA A 525 -13.63 35.64 -8.61
CA ALA A 525 -15.07 35.49 -8.84
C ALA A 525 -15.58 36.67 -9.70
N PRO A 526 -16.46 36.42 -10.70
CA PRO A 526 -17.11 37.47 -11.45
C PRO A 526 -17.83 38.42 -10.50
N GLN A 527 -17.61 39.73 -10.66
CA GLN A 527 -18.43 40.73 -9.97
C GLN A 527 -19.87 40.54 -10.44
N ARG A 528 -20.83 40.59 -9.51
CA ARG A 528 -22.24 40.67 -9.89
C ARG A 528 -22.43 42.01 -10.58
N ASP A 529 -22.78 42.00 -11.86
CA ASP A 529 -23.42 43.17 -12.46
C ASP A 529 -24.65 43.46 -11.59
N HIS A 530 -24.65 44.63 -10.96
CA HIS A 530 -25.73 45.09 -10.09
C HIS A 530 -26.95 45.49 -10.89
#